data_AF-A0A1H7P035-F1
#
_entry.id   AF-A0A1H7P035-F1
#
_cell.length_a   1.000
_cell.length_b   1.000
_cell.length_c   1.000
_cell.angle_alpha   90.00
_cell.angle_beta   90.00
_cell.angle_gamma   90.00
#
_symmetry.space_group_name_H-M   'P 1'
#
loop_
_entity.id
_entity.type
_entity.pdbx_description
1 polymer ?
#
loop_
_entity_poly.entity_id
_entity_poly.type
_entity_poly.pdbx_seq_one_letter_code
_entity_poly.pdbx_strand_id
1 'polypeptide(L)'
;MEKSDELFEVRLADGQFGDRPLTIRPEQTTDGVPIYHCYTKETSISQLRQETSGEWTQLWGDLQPDTVQRLGEAIAHYNQGE
;
A
#
# COMPACT_ATOMS: atom_id res chain seq x y z
N MET A 1 -0.71 -20.33 -15.39
CA MET A 1 -1.31 -19.79 -14.15
C MET A 1 -0.45 -18.62 -13.73
N GLU A 2 -0.62 -17.49 -14.41
CA GLU A 2 0.02 -16.24 -14.02
C GLU A 2 -0.73 -15.76 -12.77
N LYS A 3 -0.15 -16.01 -11.59
CA LYS A 3 -0.53 -15.30 -10.37
C LYS A 3 -0.10 -13.87 -10.63
N SER A 4 -1.00 -13.08 -11.20
CA SER A 4 -0.76 -11.70 -11.54
C SER A 4 -0.35 -10.98 -10.26
N ASP A 5 0.92 -10.61 -10.22
CA ASP A 5 1.49 -9.65 -9.30
C ASP A 5 0.90 -8.29 -9.71
N GLU A 6 -0.40 -8.09 -9.42
CA GLU A 6 -1.16 -6.93 -9.90
C GLU A 6 -0.71 -5.70 -9.14
N LEU A 7 0.32 -5.07 -9.70
CA LEU A 7 0.69 -3.70 -9.40
C LEU A 7 -0.51 -2.80 -9.72
N PHE A 8 -0.96 -2.04 -8.75
CA PHE A 8 -2.00 -1.04 -8.95
C PHE A 8 -1.52 0.33 -8.50
N GLU A 9 -2.06 1.37 -9.12
CA GLU A 9 -1.71 2.75 -8.78
C GLU A 9 -2.79 3.37 -7.90
N VAL A 10 -2.38 3.93 -6.77
CA VAL A 10 -3.24 4.70 -5.88
C VAL A 10 -2.82 6.16 -5.90
N ARG A 11 -3.79 7.07 -5.89
CA ARG A 11 -3.56 8.52 -5.84
C ARG A 11 -4.10 9.04 -4.53
N LEU A 12 -3.24 9.68 -3.75
CA LEU A 12 -3.63 10.36 -2.52
C LEU A 12 -3.79 11.84 -2.82
N ALA A 13 -5.02 12.34 -2.80
CA ALA A 13 -5.33 13.74 -3.06
C ALA A 13 -4.72 14.71 -2.02
N ASP A 14 -4.39 14.20 -0.82
CA ASP A 14 -3.84 14.98 0.29
C ASP A 14 -2.85 14.13 1.12
N GLY A 15 -1.79 14.76 1.65
CA GLY A 15 -0.68 14.11 2.36
C GLY A 15 0.71 14.47 1.79
N GLN A 16 1.75 13.74 2.23
CA GLN A 16 3.15 13.97 1.81
C GLN A 16 3.35 13.90 0.28
N PHE A 17 2.46 13.21 -0.43
CA PHE A 17 2.58 12.96 -1.87
C PHE A 17 1.82 13.92 -2.78
N GLY A 18 0.87 14.73 -2.27
CA GLY A 18 0.20 15.80 -3.03
C GLY A 18 -0.25 15.40 -4.44
N ASP A 19 -1.14 14.40 -4.54
CA ASP A 19 -1.71 13.85 -5.79
C ASP A 19 -0.75 13.03 -6.68
N ARG A 20 0.48 12.74 -6.22
CA ARG A 20 1.38 11.84 -6.96
C ARG A 20 0.83 10.40 -6.96
N PRO A 21 0.84 9.72 -8.11
CA PRO A 21 0.52 8.30 -8.17
C PRO A 21 1.60 7.49 -7.44
N LEU A 22 1.12 6.58 -6.58
CA LEU A 22 1.92 5.60 -5.87
C LEU A 22 1.61 4.24 -6.47
N THR A 23 2.63 3.52 -6.90
CA THR A 23 2.47 2.14 -7.35
C THR A 23 2.55 1.24 -6.15
N ILE A 24 1.56 0.36 -5.98
CA ILE A 24 1.45 -0.57 -4.87
C ILE A 24 1.62 -1.99 -5.40
N ARG A 25 2.50 -2.76 -4.76
CA ARG A 25 2.70 -4.18 -5.03
C ARG A 25 2.29 -5.01 -3.83
N PRO A 26 1.17 -5.75 -3.90
CA PRO A 26 0.84 -6.73 -2.87
C PRO A 26 1.77 -7.92 -2.96
N GLU A 27 2.34 -8.33 -1.83
CA GLU A 27 3.25 -9.46 -1.70
C GLU A 27 2.68 -10.42 -0.66
N GLN A 28 2.39 -11.64 -1.11
CA GLN A 28 1.83 -12.69 -0.27
C GLN A 28 2.93 -13.26 0.63
N THR A 29 2.78 -13.14 1.94
CA THR A 29 3.74 -13.70 2.89
C THR A 29 3.36 -15.12 3.29
N THR A 30 4.34 -15.90 3.76
CA THR A 30 4.12 -17.25 4.33
C THR A 30 3.32 -17.23 5.64
N ASP A 31 3.23 -16.07 6.29
CA ASP A 31 2.45 -15.85 7.53
C ASP A 31 0.94 -15.68 7.23
N GLY A 32 0.56 -15.58 5.95
CA GLY A 32 -0.83 -15.41 5.52
C GLY A 32 -1.31 -13.96 5.53
N VAL A 33 -0.46 -13.00 5.88
CA VAL A 33 -0.78 -11.57 5.86
C VAL A 33 -0.06 -10.87 4.71
N PRO A 34 -0.76 -10.28 3.73
CA PRO A 34 -0.12 -9.62 2.60
C PRO A 34 0.60 -8.33 3.05
N ILE A 35 1.76 -8.09 2.45
CA ILE A 35 2.51 -6.84 2.61
C ILE A 35 2.38 -6.03 1.31
N TYR A 36 2.18 -4.73 1.42
CA TYR A 36 2.00 -3.83 0.31
C TYR A 36 3.23 -2.94 0.17
N HIS A 37 4.01 -3.17 -0.87
CA HIS A 37 5.18 -2.35 -1.19
C HIS A 37 4.75 -1.11 -1.96
N CYS A 38 5.19 0.06 -1.50
CA CYS A 38 4.82 1.34 -2.09
C CYS A 38 6.00 1.92 -2.85
N TYR A 39 5.77 2.28 -4.11
CA TYR A 39 6.77 2.83 -4.99
C TYR A 39 6.35 4.21 -5.48
N THR A 40 7.30 5.15 -5.49
CA THR A 40 7.18 6.43 -6.20
C THR A 40 8.19 6.45 -7.34
N LYS A 41 7.74 6.69 -8.58
CA LYS A 41 8.65 6.77 -9.75
C LYS A 41 9.63 5.59 -9.78
N GLU A 42 9.11 4.37 -9.65
CA GLU A 42 9.87 3.11 -9.64
C GLU A 42 10.85 2.92 -8.45
N THR A 43 10.87 3.83 -7.48
CA THR A 43 11.66 3.71 -6.26
C THR A 43 10.77 3.28 -5.11
N SER A 44 11.13 2.20 -4.42
CA SER A 44 10.42 1.79 -3.21
C SER A 44 10.66 2.82 -2.11
N ILE A 45 9.56 3.34 -1.55
CA ILE A 45 9.59 4.38 -0.51
C ILE A 45 9.22 3.84 0.87
N SER A 46 8.39 2.80 0.90
CA SER A 46 7.81 2.28 2.13
C SER A 46 7.13 0.94 1.89
N GLN A 47 6.89 0.18 2.96
CA GLN A 47 6.00 -0.98 2.96
C GLN A 47 4.92 -0.80 4.04
N LEU A 48 3.69 -1.14 3.67
CA LEU A 48 2.56 -1.21 4.58
C LEU A 48 2.10 -2.65 4.76
N ARG A 49 1.55 -2.94 5.93
CA ARG A 49 0.87 -4.19 6.25
C ARG A 49 -0.44 -3.86 6.91
N GLN A 50 -1.49 -4.61 6.57
CA GLN A 50 -2.72 -4.59 7.35
C GLN A 50 -2.61 -5.64 8.45
N GLU A 51 -2.72 -5.20 9.71
CA GLU A 51 -2.78 -6.08 10.85
C GLU A 51 -4.12 -6.81 10.89
N THR A 52 -4.20 -7.92 11.63
CA THR A 52 -5.43 -8.71 11.80
C THR A 52 -6.57 -7.92 12.45
N SER A 53 -6.24 -6.85 13.18
CA SER A 53 -7.20 -5.87 13.73
C SER A 53 -7.84 -4.98 12.66
N GLY A 54 -7.31 -4.97 11.42
CA GLY A 54 -7.70 -4.06 10.35
C GLY A 54 -6.88 -2.77 10.29
N GLU A 55 -5.97 -2.56 11.24
CA GLU A 55 -5.10 -1.38 11.31
C GLU A 55 -3.95 -1.46 10.30
N TRP A 56 -3.68 -0.34 9.62
CA TRP A 56 -2.58 -0.23 8.67
C TRP A 56 -1.31 0.24 9.37
N THR A 57 -0.25 -0.56 9.26
CA THR A 57 1.04 -0.29 9.88
C THR A 57 2.12 -0.19 8.82
N GLN A 58 2.99 0.82 8.97
CA GLN A 58 4.20 0.93 8.17
C GLN A 58 5.28 -0.01 8.72
N LEU A 59 5.80 -0.91 7.88
CA LEU A 59 6.92 -1.79 8.23
C LEU A 59 8.28 -1.07 8.14
N TRP A 60 8.46 -0.22 7.13
CA TRP A 60 9.63 0.64 6.98
C TRP A 60 9.30 1.86 6.11
N GLY A 61 10.20 2.85 6.13
CA GLY A 61 10.05 4.12 5.44
C GLY A 61 9.81 5.26 6.42
N ASP A 62 9.53 6.43 5.89
CA ASP A 62 9.25 7.67 6.65
C ASP A 62 7.93 8.29 6.19
N LEU A 63 6.90 7.46 6.05
CA LEU A 63 5.54 7.94 5.82
C LEU A 63 4.97 8.48 7.12
N GLN A 64 4.30 9.61 7.01
CA GLN A 64 3.54 10.16 8.11
C GLN A 64 2.38 9.21 8.46
N PRO A 65 2.01 9.07 9.74
CA PRO A 65 0.96 8.15 10.18
C PRO A 65 -0.39 8.42 9.48
N ASP A 66 -0.70 9.68 9.20
CA ASP A 66 -1.88 10.08 8.43
C ASP A 66 -1.82 9.58 6.98
N THR A 67 -0.64 9.64 6.35
CA THR A 67 -0.41 9.09 5.00
C THR A 67 -0.51 7.57 4.99
N VAL A 68 0.03 6.89 6.03
CA VAL A 68 -0.05 5.43 6.18
C VAL A 68 -1.51 4.97 6.22
N GLN A 69 -2.32 5.64 7.05
CA GLN A 69 -3.73 5.29 7.21
C GLN A 69 -4.50 5.47 5.90
N ARG A 70 -4.38 6.65 5.26
CA ARG A 70 -5.05 6.92 3.98
C ARG A 70 -4.62 5.99 2.86
N LEU A 71 -3.33 5.67 2.80
CA LEU A 71 -2.79 4.75 1.80
C LEU A 71 -3.35 3.35 2.00
N GLY A 72 -3.39 2.90 3.25
CA GLY A 72 -4.04 1.66 3.64
C GLY A 72 -5.52 1.61 3.27
N GLU A 73 -6.27 2.67 3.54
CA GLU A 73 -7.68 2.77 3.16
C GLU A 73 -7.87 2.72 1.63
N ALA A 74 -7.04 3.42 0.86
CA ALA A 74 -7.08 3.38 -0.59
C ALA A 74 -6.79 1.97 -1.14
N ILE A 75 -5.81 1.27 -0.55
CA ILE A 75 -5.50 -0.13 -0.86
C ILE A 75 -6.67 -1.04 -0.51
N ALA A 76 -7.26 -0.90 0.68
CA ALA A 76 -8.40 -1.71 1.11
C ALA A 76 -9.60 -1.50 0.19
N HIS A 77 -9.89 -0.24 -0.18
CA HIS A 77 -10.97 0.11 -1.08
C HIS A 77 -10.77 -0.50 -2.48
N TYR A 78 -9.54 -0.45 -3.02
CA TYR A 78 -9.21 -1.10 -4.29
C TYR A 78 -9.45 -2.62 -4.23
N ASN A 79 -9.01 -3.28 -3.15
CA ASN A 79 -9.17 -4.73 -2.98
C ASN A 79 -10.62 -5.18 -2.68
N GLN A 80 -11.49 -4.29 -2.20
CA GLN A 80 -12.91 -4.59 -1.95
C GLN A 80 -13.84 -4.24 -3.13
N GLY A 81 -13.29 -3.67 -4.21
CA GLY A 81 -14.03 -3.09 -5.33
C GLY A 81 -14.12 -3.94 -6.60
N GLU A 82 -13.89 -5.26 -6.54
CA GLU A 82 -14.23 -6.22 -7.62
C GLU A 82 -15.49 -7.04 -7.30
#